data_AF-A0A060XJL9-F1
#
_entry.id   AF-A0A060XJL9-F1
#
_cell.length_a   1.000
_cell.length_b   1.000
_cell.length_c   1.000
_cell.angle_alpha   90.00
_cell.angle_beta   90.00
_cell.angle_gamma   90.00
#
_symmetry.space_group_name_H-M   'P 1'
#
loop_
_entity.id
_entity.type
_entity.pdbx_description
1 polymer ?
#
loop_
_entity_poly.entity_id
_entity_poly.type
_entity_poly.pdbx_seq_one_letter_code
_entity_poly.pdbx_strand_id
1 'polypeptide(L)'
;MYIQMVTALVLQLIQCVVHLPNDRDGMEDEYDSKVDQDLLITNNYETAMRTAQNFLSVFLKKCGSKQGSEEDYRPLFENFVQDLLSTVNKPEWPAAELLLSLLGRLLVHQFSNKQTEMTLRVASLDYLGTVAARLRKDAVTSKMDQRSIDRILKETQGDDETQQLQKALLDYMEENTETDPSLLFARKFYIAQWFRDTTIETEKTMKSQKRDREEDSSDGPGHHAKDIETIGEVMQRAEARKKFLRKIIKTVPSHFTTLRMNSDTVDYDDSCLIVRYLASMRPFAQSFDIYLTQARNPQACYFYSSALLLSVHLCTLFCVFYCIVLWF
;
A
#
# COMPACT_ATOMS: atom_id res chain seq x y z
N MET A 1 2.77 -16.93 13.81
CA MET A 1 3.55 -15.81 13.27
C MET A 1 3.69 -14.79 14.39
N TYR A 2 4.87 -14.25 14.61
CA TYR A 2 5.10 -13.27 15.66
C TYR A 2 5.77 -12.05 15.04
N ILE A 3 5.21 -10.88 15.31
CA ILE A 3 5.76 -9.57 14.91
C ILE A 3 6.19 -8.82 16.15
N GLN A 4 7.08 -7.84 15.99
CA GLN A 4 7.45 -6.99 17.10
C GLN A 4 6.27 -6.13 17.55
N MET A 5 6.11 -5.98 18.87
CA MET A 5 5.05 -5.15 19.45
C MET A 5 5.11 -3.69 18.96
N VAL A 6 6.31 -3.18 18.71
CA VAL A 6 6.50 -1.81 18.18
C VAL A 6 5.93 -1.71 16.77
N THR A 7 6.16 -2.71 15.90
CA THR A 7 5.59 -2.74 14.56
C THR A 7 4.06 -2.78 14.59
N ALA A 8 3.50 -3.63 15.45
CA ALA A 8 2.05 -3.72 15.64
C ALA A 8 1.45 -2.38 16.09
N LEU A 9 2.08 -1.72 17.07
CA LEU A 9 1.65 -0.41 17.56
C LEU A 9 1.70 0.66 16.46
N VAL A 10 2.78 0.71 15.68
CA VAL A 10 2.91 1.67 14.57
C VAL A 10 1.81 1.47 13.53
N LEU A 11 1.52 0.21 13.18
CA LEU A 11 0.44 -0.11 12.24
C LEU A 11 -0.92 0.33 12.78
N GLN A 12 -1.22 0.04 14.05
CA GLN A 12 -2.47 0.46 14.68
C GLN A 12 -2.59 2.00 14.75
N LEU A 13 -1.52 2.71 15.13
CA LEU A 13 -1.52 4.17 15.18
C LEU A 13 -1.89 4.79 13.83
N ILE A 14 -1.33 4.28 12.73
CA ILE A 14 -1.63 4.78 11.39
C ILE A 14 -3.09 4.48 11.00
N GLN A 15 -3.61 3.31 11.36
CA GLN A 15 -5.00 2.94 11.07
C GLN A 15 -6.00 3.78 11.86
N CYS A 16 -5.69 4.09 13.12
CA CYS A 16 -6.56 4.87 14.01
C CYS A 16 -6.75 6.33 13.59
N VAL A 17 -5.85 6.90 12.77
CA VAL A 17 -5.99 8.28 12.25
C VAL A 17 -7.21 8.42 11.33
N VAL A 18 -7.68 7.31 10.73
CA VAL A 18 -8.79 7.33 9.80
C VAL A 18 -10.13 7.30 10.55
N HIS A 19 -10.74 8.47 10.63
CA HIS A 19 -12.12 8.60 11.11
C HIS A 19 -13.09 8.64 9.94
N LEU A 20 -14.06 7.74 9.93
CA LEU A 20 -15.23 7.87 9.07
C LEU A 20 -16.30 8.69 9.81
N PRO A 21 -16.94 9.66 9.14
CA PRO A 21 -18.05 10.41 9.72
C PRO A 21 -19.17 9.45 10.15
N ASN A 22 -19.48 9.44 11.44
CA ASN A 22 -20.60 8.70 12.02
C ASN A 22 -21.85 9.61 11.98
N ASP A 23 -22.97 9.04 11.55
CA ASP A 23 -24.27 9.71 11.38
C ASP A 23 -24.97 10.00 12.74
N ARG A 24 -24.24 10.56 13.71
CA ARG A 24 -24.82 11.04 14.98
C ARG A 24 -25.11 12.54 15.00
N ASP A 25 -24.58 13.30 14.05
CA ASP A 25 -24.83 14.74 13.95
C ASP A 25 -25.11 15.11 12.48
N GLY A 26 -26.36 15.43 12.15
CA GLY A 26 -26.69 16.10 10.88
C GLY A 26 -27.93 15.61 10.15
N MET A 27 -29.10 15.75 10.76
CA MET A 27 -30.36 15.84 10.02
C MET A 27 -30.41 17.23 9.38
N GLU A 28 -29.73 17.47 8.25
CA GLU A 28 -29.98 18.63 7.36
C GLU A 28 -29.14 18.54 6.05
N ASP A 29 -29.83 18.74 4.92
CA ASP A 29 -29.40 18.99 3.53
C ASP A 29 -28.60 17.93 2.72
N GLU A 30 -29.31 17.33 1.76
CA GLU A 30 -29.02 16.04 1.11
C GLU A 30 -28.11 16.10 -0.13
N TYR A 31 -27.58 17.27 -0.52
CA TYR A 31 -26.72 17.41 -1.71
C TYR A 31 -25.39 18.13 -1.44
N ASP A 32 -25.36 19.15 -0.58
CA ASP A 32 -24.14 19.92 -0.28
C ASP A 32 -23.22 19.17 0.72
N SER A 33 -23.81 18.43 1.67
CA SER A 33 -23.05 17.62 2.64
C SER A 33 -22.35 16.40 2.04
N LYS A 34 -22.78 15.91 0.86
CA LYS A 34 -22.20 14.72 0.20
C LYS A 34 -20.78 14.97 -0.31
N VAL A 35 -20.54 16.16 -0.86
CA VAL A 35 -19.21 16.57 -1.36
C VAL A 35 -18.28 16.82 -0.19
N ASP A 36 -18.77 17.47 0.87
CA ASP A 36 -17.99 17.76 2.07
C ASP A 36 -17.56 16.46 2.81
N GLN A 37 -18.46 15.47 2.87
CA GLN A 37 -18.15 14.16 3.45
C GLN A 37 -17.09 13.38 2.64
N ASP A 38 -17.13 13.46 1.30
CA ASP A 38 -16.12 12.84 0.42
C ASP A 38 -14.74 13.48 0.59
N LEU A 39 -14.71 14.81 0.71
CA LEU A 39 -13.48 15.56 0.97
C LEU A 39 -12.92 15.23 2.35
N LEU A 40 -13.77 15.09 3.38
CA LEU A 40 -13.37 14.70 4.73
C LEU A 40 -12.72 13.31 4.76
N ILE A 41 -13.35 12.31 4.12
CA ILE A 41 -12.80 10.94 4.07
C ILE A 41 -11.45 10.93 3.36
N THR A 42 -11.35 11.65 2.24
CA THR A 42 -10.10 11.74 1.46
C THR A 42 -9.00 12.44 2.27
N ASN A 43 -9.32 13.55 2.95
CA ASN A 43 -8.38 14.31 3.78
C ASN A 43 -7.89 13.49 4.99
N ASN A 44 -8.79 12.76 5.66
CA ASN A 44 -8.43 11.90 6.79
C ASN A 44 -7.45 10.80 6.35
N TYR A 45 -7.69 10.19 5.19
CA TYR A 45 -6.75 9.22 4.62
C TYR A 45 -5.41 9.87 4.22
N GLU A 46 -5.43 11.06 3.63
CA GLU A 46 -4.20 11.82 3.33
C GLU A 46 -3.40 12.18 4.59
N THR A 47 -4.08 12.48 5.69
CA THR A 47 -3.45 12.74 6.97
C THR A 47 -2.77 11.48 7.50
N ALA A 48 -3.43 10.32 7.42
CA ALA A 48 -2.82 9.03 7.76
C ALA A 48 -1.58 8.74 6.89
N MET A 49 -1.65 9.00 5.58
CA MET A 49 -0.51 8.87 4.67
C MET A 49 0.65 9.80 5.05
N ARG A 50 0.38 11.06 5.37
CA ARG A 50 1.41 12.03 5.79
C ARG A 50 2.09 11.58 7.08
N THR A 51 1.33 11.10 8.06
CA THR A 51 1.86 10.58 9.32
C THR A 51 2.77 9.38 9.08
N ALA A 52 2.33 8.42 8.26
CA ALA A 52 3.13 7.25 7.90
C ALA A 52 4.43 7.64 7.18
N GLN A 53 4.36 8.57 6.23
CA GLN A 53 5.54 9.07 5.51
C GLN A 53 6.52 9.81 6.44
N ASN A 54 6.01 10.63 7.36
CA ASN A 54 6.83 11.37 8.32
C ASN A 54 7.56 10.39 9.25
N PHE A 55 6.83 9.43 9.84
CA PHE A 55 7.41 8.38 10.67
C PHE A 55 8.55 7.66 9.93
N LEU A 56 8.30 7.20 8.72
CA LEU A 56 9.26 6.42 7.95
C LEU A 56 10.49 7.23 7.55
N SER A 57 10.30 8.50 7.18
CA SER A 57 11.39 9.43 6.85
C SER A 57 12.28 9.69 8.06
N VAL A 58 11.70 9.94 9.23
CA VAL A 58 12.45 10.15 10.47
C VAL A 58 13.18 8.87 10.87
N PHE A 59 12.53 7.71 10.81
CA PHE A 59 13.13 6.43 11.18
C PHE A 59 14.31 6.09 10.28
N LEU A 60 14.15 6.23 8.96
CA LEU A 60 15.22 5.98 7.99
C LEU A 60 16.37 6.99 8.12
N LYS A 61 16.08 8.27 8.38
CA LYS A 61 17.10 9.30 8.62
C LYS A 61 17.93 8.97 9.87
N LYS A 62 17.30 8.47 10.92
CA LYS A 62 17.96 8.08 12.18
C LYS A 62 18.84 6.84 12.00
N CYS A 63 18.52 5.95 11.05
CA CYS A 63 19.38 4.83 10.66
C CYS A 63 20.68 5.27 9.97
N GLY A 64 20.72 6.48 9.40
CA GLY A 64 21.89 7.04 8.71
C GLY A 64 22.71 8.05 9.50
N SER A 65 22.23 8.51 10.66
CA SER A 65 22.96 9.51 11.46
C SER A 65 24.01 8.86 12.35
N LYS A 66 25.29 9.04 12.02
CA LYS A 66 26.45 8.59 12.82
C LYS A 66 26.71 9.40 14.11
N GLN A 67 25.83 10.34 14.44
CA GLN A 67 26.10 11.32 15.49
C GLN A 67 25.58 10.81 16.85
N GLY A 68 26.37 9.95 17.50
CA GLY A 68 26.42 9.88 18.97
C GLY A 68 25.64 8.77 19.69
N SER A 69 25.11 7.74 19.02
CA SER A 69 24.59 6.56 19.71
C SER A 69 25.39 5.32 19.33
N GLU A 70 25.94 4.62 20.31
CA GLU A 70 26.57 3.29 20.17
C GLU A 70 25.59 2.20 19.70
N GLU A 71 24.34 2.56 19.42
CA GLU A 71 23.26 1.68 18.98
C GLU A 71 23.00 1.87 17.47
N ASP A 72 23.37 0.86 16.69
CA ASP A 72 22.98 0.73 15.29
C ASP A 72 21.47 0.50 15.19
N TYR A 73 20.71 1.46 14.65
CA TYR A 73 19.25 1.32 14.42
C TYR A 73 18.91 0.43 13.20
N ARG A 74 19.90 0.03 12.41
CA ARG A 74 19.74 -0.76 11.18
C ARG A 74 19.06 -2.12 11.42
N PRO A 75 19.45 -2.92 12.42
CA PRO A 75 18.77 -4.18 12.71
C PRO A 75 17.30 -3.99 13.14
N LEU A 76 16.98 -2.89 13.82
CA LEU A 76 15.59 -2.57 14.16
C LEU A 76 14.77 -2.25 12.91
N PHE A 77 15.35 -1.52 11.97
CA PHE A 77 14.70 -1.24 10.69
C PHE A 77 14.53 -2.49 9.83
N GLU A 78 15.52 -3.38 9.80
CA GLU A 78 15.44 -4.67 9.12
C GLU A 78 14.31 -5.54 9.68
N ASN A 79 14.24 -5.68 11.00
CA ASN A 79 13.14 -6.39 11.66
C ASN A 79 11.79 -5.75 11.35
N PHE A 80 11.71 -4.42 11.38
CA PHE A 80 10.49 -3.70 11.00
C PHE A 80 10.05 -4.00 9.55
N VAL A 81 10.99 -4.03 8.59
CA VAL A 81 10.69 -4.38 7.19
C VAL A 81 10.24 -5.84 7.07
N GLN A 82 10.88 -6.77 7.78
CA GLN A 82 10.45 -8.18 7.80
C GLN A 82 9.05 -8.35 8.39
N ASP A 83 8.75 -7.64 9.49
CA ASP A 83 7.42 -7.64 10.10
C ASP A 83 6.37 -7.08 9.14
N LEU A 84 6.66 -5.98 8.43
CA LEU A 84 5.76 -5.44 7.40
C LEU A 84 5.52 -6.45 6.27
N LEU A 85 6.56 -7.15 5.82
CA LEU A 85 6.45 -8.20 4.80
C LEU A 85 5.73 -9.46 5.29
N SER A 86 5.64 -9.68 6.60
CA SER A 86 4.87 -10.78 7.18
C SER A 86 3.39 -10.44 7.36
N THR A 87 3.08 -9.16 7.57
CA THR A 87 1.73 -8.63 7.78
C THR A 87 1.04 -8.20 6.48
N VAL A 88 1.79 -8.02 5.39
CA VAL A 88 1.24 -7.71 4.07
C VAL A 88 0.30 -8.82 3.60
N ASN A 89 -0.83 -8.43 3.00
CA ASN A 89 -1.94 -9.30 2.58
C ASN A 89 -2.79 -9.91 3.72
N LYS A 90 -2.66 -9.42 4.95
CA LYS A 90 -3.58 -9.78 6.05
C LYS A 90 -4.72 -8.76 6.15
N PRO A 91 -5.98 -9.22 6.33
CA PRO A 91 -7.15 -8.32 6.40
C PRO A 91 -7.12 -7.39 7.63
N GLU A 92 -6.42 -7.78 8.68
CA GLU A 92 -6.30 -7.01 9.92
C GLU A 92 -5.31 -5.83 9.79
N TRP A 93 -4.43 -5.87 8.79
CA TRP A 93 -3.27 -4.97 8.68
C TRP A 93 -3.21 -4.19 7.35
N PRO A 94 -4.24 -3.41 6.97
CA PRO A 94 -4.24 -2.66 5.71
C PRO A 94 -3.12 -1.62 5.61
N ALA A 95 -2.72 -1.02 6.73
CA ALA A 95 -1.63 -0.03 6.76
C ALA A 95 -0.25 -0.59 6.36
N ALA A 96 -0.06 -1.91 6.41
CA ALA A 96 1.21 -2.53 6.01
C ALA A 96 1.48 -2.32 4.51
N GLU A 97 0.45 -2.44 3.67
CA GLU A 97 0.56 -2.17 2.22
C GLU A 97 0.93 -0.71 1.96
N LEU A 98 0.25 0.23 2.66
CA LEU A 98 0.54 1.65 2.54
C LEU A 98 2.00 1.97 2.93
N LEU A 99 2.46 1.42 4.05
CA LEU A 99 3.83 1.62 4.53
C LEU A 99 4.87 1.07 3.55
N LEU A 100 4.66 -0.13 3.02
CA LEU A 100 5.56 -0.71 2.00
C LEU A 100 5.58 0.12 0.71
N SER A 101 4.43 0.68 0.30
CA SER A 101 4.34 1.59 -0.85
C SER A 101 5.07 2.92 -0.64
N LEU A 102 4.98 3.50 0.56
CA LEU A 102 5.72 4.70 0.92
C LEU A 102 7.22 4.41 1.05
N LEU A 103 7.56 3.25 1.62
CA LEU A 103 8.93 2.78 1.79
C LEU A 103 9.64 2.61 0.46
N GLY A 104 9.02 1.92 -0.51
CA GLY A 104 9.62 1.73 -1.83
C GLY A 104 9.97 3.07 -2.50
N ARG A 105 9.05 4.05 -2.45
CA ARG A 105 9.29 5.40 -2.98
C ARG A 105 10.40 6.14 -2.24
N LEU A 106 10.40 6.06 -0.91
CA LEU A 106 11.40 6.72 -0.07
C LEU A 106 12.80 6.13 -0.30
N LEU A 107 12.94 4.80 -0.32
CA LEU A 107 14.20 4.12 -0.56
C LEU A 107 14.78 4.48 -1.92
N VAL A 108 13.94 4.51 -2.97
CA VAL A 108 14.34 4.91 -4.33
C VAL A 108 14.89 6.33 -4.36
N HIS A 109 14.20 7.26 -3.69
CA HIS A 109 14.68 8.63 -3.58
C HIS A 109 16.01 8.72 -2.82
N GLN A 110 16.15 7.96 -1.72
CA GLN A 110 17.32 8.00 -0.84
C GLN A 110 18.59 7.42 -1.49
N PHE A 111 18.50 6.30 -2.23
CA PHE A 111 19.68 5.72 -2.88
C PHE A 111 20.09 6.48 -4.16
N SER A 112 19.12 7.12 -4.84
CA SER A 112 19.36 7.94 -6.03
C SER A 112 20.07 9.26 -5.68
N ASN A 113 19.78 9.82 -4.50
CA ASN A 113 20.44 11.02 -4.03
C ASN A 113 21.95 10.78 -3.78
N LYS A 114 22.82 11.60 -4.39
CA LYS A 114 24.29 11.50 -4.22
C LYS A 114 24.80 12.12 -2.92
N GLN A 115 23.97 12.91 -2.23
CA GLN A 115 24.33 13.57 -0.96
C GLN A 115 24.14 12.65 0.25
N THR A 116 23.47 11.51 0.10
CA THR A 116 23.29 10.54 1.19
C THR A 116 24.54 9.68 1.39
N GLU A 117 24.79 9.28 2.64
CA GLU A 117 25.97 8.48 2.98
C GLU A 117 25.97 7.14 2.22
N MET A 118 27.13 6.73 1.69
CA MET A 118 27.28 5.48 0.95
C MET A 118 26.75 4.25 1.71
N THR A 119 27.03 4.15 3.01
CA THR A 119 26.56 3.06 3.87
C THR A 119 25.03 2.96 3.88
N LEU A 120 24.34 4.10 4.01
CA LEU A 120 22.88 4.17 4.03
C LEU A 120 22.29 3.84 2.64
N ARG A 121 22.97 4.23 1.56
CA ARG A 121 22.55 3.92 0.18
C ARG A 121 22.63 2.42 -0.10
N VAL A 122 23.69 1.75 0.36
CA VAL A 122 23.85 0.29 0.24
C VAL A 122 22.75 -0.45 1.04
N ALA A 123 22.54 -0.08 2.31
CA ALA A 123 21.49 -0.67 3.13
C ALA A 123 20.09 -0.46 2.54
N SER A 124 19.79 0.75 2.03
CA SER A 124 18.51 1.06 1.40
C SER A 124 18.21 0.20 0.17
N LEU A 125 19.26 -0.11 -0.60
CA LEU A 125 19.16 -0.97 -1.78
C LEU A 125 18.92 -2.44 -1.39
N ASP A 126 19.52 -2.91 -0.30
CA ASP A 126 19.29 -4.25 0.24
C ASP A 126 17.86 -4.43 0.77
N TYR A 127 17.34 -3.43 1.48
CA TYR A 127 15.94 -3.41 1.93
C TYR A 127 14.96 -3.44 0.75
N LEU A 128 15.22 -2.64 -0.28
CA LEU A 128 14.42 -2.65 -1.50
C LEU A 128 14.48 -4.02 -2.21
N GLY A 129 15.65 -4.64 -2.27
CA GLY A 129 15.84 -5.97 -2.84
C GLY A 129 15.09 -7.06 -2.07
N THR A 130 15.08 -6.98 -0.74
CA THR A 130 14.34 -7.91 0.12
C THR A 130 12.82 -7.78 -0.08
N VAL A 131 12.31 -6.55 -0.05
CA VAL A 131 10.89 -6.26 -0.35
C VAL A 131 10.54 -6.74 -1.76
N ALA A 132 11.45 -6.56 -2.72
CA ALA A 132 11.28 -7.01 -4.09
C ALA A 132 11.10 -8.51 -4.26
N ALA A 133 12.03 -9.25 -3.68
CA ALA A 133 12.01 -10.70 -3.75
C ALA A 133 10.72 -11.24 -3.14
N ARG A 134 10.28 -10.68 -2.01
CA ARG A 134 9.07 -11.13 -1.33
C ARG A 134 7.79 -10.80 -2.10
N LEU A 135 7.64 -9.57 -2.58
CA LEU A 135 6.47 -9.19 -3.38
C LEU A 135 6.35 -10.00 -4.67
N ARG A 136 7.48 -10.31 -5.33
CA ARG A 136 7.48 -11.20 -6.50
C ARG A 136 7.03 -12.61 -6.16
N LYS A 137 7.50 -13.16 -5.03
CA LYS A 137 7.06 -14.47 -4.55
C LYS A 137 5.55 -14.49 -4.32
N ASP A 138 5.03 -13.48 -3.63
CA ASP A 138 3.60 -13.38 -3.29
C ASP A 138 2.72 -13.19 -4.55
N ALA A 139 3.19 -12.44 -5.55
CA ALA A 139 2.50 -12.25 -6.83
C ALA A 139 2.45 -13.50 -7.72
N VAL A 140 3.42 -14.41 -7.58
CA VAL A 140 3.39 -15.71 -8.28
C VAL A 140 2.43 -16.66 -7.58
N THR A 141 2.42 -16.67 -6.25
CA THR A 141 1.47 -17.48 -5.47
C THR A 141 0.02 -17.05 -5.71
N SER A 142 -0.27 -15.74 -5.80
CA SER A 142 -1.63 -15.26 -6.04
C SER A 142 -2.26 -15.77 -7.34
N LYS A 143 -1.48 -15.91 -8.42
CA LYS A 143 -1.96 -16.44 -9.71
C LYS A 143 -2.34 -17.92 -9.65
N MET A 144 -1.82 -18.67 -8.67
CA MET A 144 -2.17 -20.07 -8.48
C MET A 144 -3.50 -20.25 -7.72
N ASP A 145 -3.88 -19.26 -6.92
CA ASP A 145 -5.06 -19.30 -6.05
C ASP A 145 -6.35 -18.79 -6.74
N GLN A 146 -6.28 -18.43 -8.03
CA GLN A 146 -7.38 -17.81 -8.78
C GLN A 146 -8.66 -18.66 -8.83
N ARG A 147 -8.52 -19.99 -8.74
CA ARG A 147 -9.66 -20.94 -8.68
C ARG A 147 -10.51 -20.81 -7.41
N SER A 148 -9.90 -20.41 -6.29
CA SER A 148 -10.61 -20.20 -5.03
C SER A 148 -11.39 -18.88 -5.05
N ILE A 149 -10.86 -17.87 -5.74
CA ILE A 149 -11.54 -16.58 -5.95
C ILE A 149 -12.78 -16.80 -6.83
N ASP A 150 -12.67 -17.61 -7.89
CA ASP A 150 -13.82 -17.97 -8.74
C ASP A 150 -14.92 -18.73 -7.98
N ARG A 151 -14.59 -19.45 -6.90
CA ARG A 151 -15.58 -20.09 -6.02
C ARG A 151 -16.35 -19.04 -5.22
N ILE A 152 -15.64 -18.12 -4.57
CA ILE A 152 -16.22 -17.03 -3.77
C ILE A 152 -17.12 -16.11 -4.63
N LEU A 153 -16.68 -15.82 -5.87
CA LEU A 153 -17.44 -15.02 -6.83
C LEU A 153 -18.72 -15.72 -7.32
N LYS A 154 -18.77 -17.06 -7.34
CA LYS A 154 -20.00 -17.81 -7.67
C LYS A 154 -21.01 -17.84 -6.54
N GLU A 155 -20.53 -17.75 -5.30
CA GLU A 155 -21.35 -17.78 -4.09
C GLU A 155 -21.95 -16.39 -3.80
N THR A 156 -21.30 -15.31 -4.25
CA THR A 156 -21.73 -13.94 -4.02
C THR A 156 -22.53 -13.37 -5.21
N GLN A 157 -23.78 -12.93 -5.01
CA GLN A 157 -24.57 -12.30 -6.08
C GLN A 157 -24.19 -10.82 -6.27
N GLY A 158 -23.78 -10.42 -7.48
CA GLY A 158 -23.51 -9.01 -7.84
C GLY A 158 -23.05 -8.82 -9.28
N ASP A 159 -23.07 -7.58 -9.78
CA ASP A 159 -22.75 -7.22 -11.18
C ASP A 159 -21.26 -6.88 -11.40
N ASP A 160 -20.51 -6.55 -10.34
CA ASP A 160 -19.06 -6.23 -10.38
C ASP A 160 -18.29 -7.11 -9.38
N GLU A 161 -17.37 -7.94 -9.89
CA GLU A 161 -16.52 -8.85 -9.12
C GLU A 161 -15.77 -8.12 -7.99
N THR A 162 -15.34 -6.87 -8.25
CA THR A 162 -14.58 -6.10 -7.26
C THR A 162 -15.46 -5.68 -6.08
N GLN A 163 -16.70 -5.27 -6.35
CA GLN A 163 -17.63 -4.84 -5.30
C GLN A 163 -18.09 -6.01 -4.44
N GLN A 164 -18.29 -7.18 -5.04
CA GLN A 164 -18.61 -8.40 -4.31
C GLN A 164 -17.50 -8.77 -3.32
N LEU A 165 -16.24 -8.81 -3.78
CA LEU A 165 -15.09 -9.15 -2.94
C LEU A 165 -14.86 -8.12 -1.82
N GLN A 166 -15.04 -6.82 -2.13
CA GLN A 166 -14.99 -5.76 -1.12
C GLN A 166 -16.06 -5.95 -0.05
N LYS A 167 -17.29 -6.30 -0.45
CA LYS A 167 -18.39 -6.55 0.49
C LYS A 167 -18.08 -7.74 1.39
N ALA A 168 -17.71 -8.86 0.79
CA ALA A 168 -17.43 -10.10 1.48
C ALA A 168 -16.30 -9.93 2.54
N LEU A 169 -15.26 -9.16 2.19
CA LEU A 169 -14.19 -8.80 3.12
C LEU A 169 -14.69 -7.91 4.28
N LEU A 170 -15.51 -6.90 3.99
CA LEU A 170 -16.02 -6.00 5.03
C LEU A 170 -17.01 -6.70 5.97
N ASP A 171 -17.84 -7.60 5.44
CA ASP A 171 -18.79 -8.41 6.21
C ASP A 171 -18.04 -9.37 7.14
N TYR A 172 -16.99 -10.03 6.66
CA TYR A 172 -16.08 -10.83 7.51
C TYR A 172 -15.49 -10.01 8.67
N MET A 173 -14.99 -8.79 8.38
CA MET A 173 -14.40 -7.94 9.43
C MET A 173 -15.44 -7.46 10.44
N GLU A 174 -16.68 -7.26 10.02
CA GLU A 174 -17.80 -6.88 10.88
C GLU A 174 -18.16 -7.99 11.86
N GLU A 175 -18.30 -9.22 11.37
CA GLU A 175 -18.57 -10.40 12.21
C GLU A 175 -17.47 -10.59 13.27
N ASN A 176 -16.22 -10.31 12.91
CA ASN A 176 -15.09 -10.45 13.82
C ASN A 176 -14.86 -9.21 14.72
N THR A 177 -15.59 -8.10 14.54
CA THR A 177 -15.42 -6.88 15.35
C THR A 177 -15.81 -7.10 16.82
N GLU A 178 -16.72 -8.04 17.11
CA GLU A 178 -17.07 -8.41 18.50
C GLU A 178 -15.90 -9.11 19.22
N THR A 179 -15.04 -9.81 18.47
CA THR A 179 -13.88 -10.52 19.03
C THR A 179 -12.65 -9.64 19.14
N ASP A 180 -12.42 -8.75 18.16
CA ASP A 180 -11.32 -7.79 18.16
C ASP A 180 -11.78 -6.40 17.68
N PRO A 181 -11.85 -5.41 18.61
CA PRO A 181 -12.18 -4.03 18.28
C PRO A 181 -11.18 -3.38 17.31
N SER A 182 -9.97 -3.91 17.16
CA SER A 182 -8.96 -3.35 16.25
C SER A 182 -9.37 -3.45 14.78
N LEU A 183 -10.18 -4.47 14.45
CA LEU A 183 -10.71 -4.70 13.10
C LEU A 183 -11.64 -3.58 12.63
N LEU A 184 -12.27 -2.86 13.56
CA LEU A 184 -13.09 -1.69 13.23
C LEU A 184 -12.23 -0.60 12.57
N PHE A 185 -11.00 -0.39 13.04
CA PHE A 185 -10.09 0.60 12.45
C PHE A 185 -9.60 0.15 11.08
N ALA A 186 -9.27 -1.13 10.93
CA ALA A 186 -8.89 -1.70 9.65
C ALA A 186 -10.03 -1.60 8.61
N ARG A 187 -11.29 -1.86 9.03
CA ARG A 187 -12.49 -1.70 8.19
C ARG A 187 -12.65 -0.26 7.70
N LYS A 188 -12.55 0.72 8.63
CA LYS A 188 -12.61 2.15 8.30
C LYS A 188 -11.51 2.56 7.32
N PHE A 189 -10.31 2.03 7.51
CA PHE A 189 -9.16 2.29 6.66
C PHE A 189 -9.36 1.77 5.24
N TYR A 190 -9.85 0.54 5.05
CA TYR A 190 -10.14 0.01 3.70
C TYR A 190 -11.17 0.85 2.95
N ILE A 191 -12.25 1.25 3.62
CA ILE A 191 -13.29 2.10 3.03
C ILE A 191 -12.68 3.42 2.56
N ALA A 192 -11.91 4.10 3.43
CA ALA A 192 -11.26 5.36 3.08
C ALA A 192 -10.25 5.21 1.93
N GLN A 193 -9.50 4.10 1.92
CA GLN A 193 -8.55 3.76 0.86
C GLN A 193 -9.25 3.58 -0.49
N TRP A 194 -10.35 2.82 -0.55
CA TRP A 194 -11.12 2.62 -1.79
C TRP A 194 -11.81 3.89 -2.28
N PHE A 195 -12.29 4.73 -1.36
CA PHE A 195 -12.81 6.06 -1.70
C PHE A 195 -11.75 6.93 -2.39
N ARG A 196 -10.55 6.99 -1.79
CA ARG A 196 -9.43 7.77 -2.31
C ARG A 196 -8.93 7.23 -3.65
N ASP A 197 -8.84 5.92 -3.81
CA ASP A 197 -8.43 5.32 -5.10
C ASP A 197 -9.43 5.61 -6.21
N THR A 198 -10.73 5.58 -5.91
CA THR A 198 -11.81 5.96 -6.85
C THR A 198 -11.68 7.44 -7.26
N THR A 199 -11.42 8.34 -6.31
CA THR A 199 -11.20 9.77 -6.60
C THR A 199 -9.96 9.99 -7.48
N ILE A 200 -8.86 9.29 -7.21
CA ILE A 200 -7.63 9.41 -8.00
C ILE A 200 -7.78 8.84 -9.41
N GLU A 201 -8.52 7.75 -9.58
CA GLU A 201 -8.86 7.19 -10.89
C GLU A 201 -9.61 8.24 -11.73
N THR A 202 -10.62 8.90 -11.16
CA THR A 202 -11.35 9.99 -11.84
C THR A 202 -10.42 11.16 -12.19
N GLU A 203 -9.57 11.61 -11.27
CA GLU A 203 -8.64 12.72 -11.51
C GLU A 203 -7.61 12.41 -12.60
N LYS A 204 -7.07 11.19 -12.65
CA LYS A 204 -6.08 10.80 -13.65
C LYS A 204 -6.67 10.80 -15.05
N THR A 205 -7.89 10.29 -15.21
CA THR A 205 -8.59 10.29 -16.50
C THR A 205 -8.88 11.73 -16.96
N MET A 206 -9.25 12.62 -16.04
CA MET A 206 -9.41 14.06 -16.35
C MET A 206 -8.08 14.75 -16.73
N LYS A 207 -6.98 14.46 -16.01
CA LYS A 207 -5.65 15.08 -16.24
C LYS A 207 -4.95 14.55 -17.49
N SER A 208 -5.11 13.28 -17.83
CA SER A 208 -4.57 12.71 -19.08
C SER A 208 -5.22 13.36 -20.29
N GLN A 209 -6.55 13.51 -20.28
CA GLN A 209 -7.25 14.20 -21.37
C GLN A 209 -6.85 15.68 -21.51
N LYS A 210 -6.56 16.38 -20.39
CA LYS A 210 -6.09 17.78 -20.46
C LYS A 210 -4.73 17.89 -21.15
N ARG A 211 -3.85 16.89 -20.98
CA ARG A 211 -2.55 16.82 -21.66
C ARG A 211 -2.71 16.46 -23.15
N ASP A 212 -3.58 15.51 -23.47
CA ASP A 212 -3.86 15.13 -24.86
C ASP A 212 -4.48 16.29 -25.67
N ARG A 213 -5.28 17.16 -25.02
CA ARG A 213 -5.80 18.40 -25.63
C ARG A 213 -4.74 19.47 -25.93
N GLU A 214 -3.61 19.46 -25.22
CA GLU A 214 -2.53 20.43 -25.38
C GLU A 214 -1.49 19.96 -26.42
N GLU A 215 -1.40 18.65 -26.68
CA GLU A 215 -0.45 18.06 -27.65
C GLU A 215 -1.02 17.86 -29.05
N ASP A 216 -2.34 17.70 -29.23
CA ASP A 216 -2.94 17.42 -30.55
C ASP A 216 -4.02 18.43 -30.96
N SER A 217 -3.59 19.57 -31.51
CA SER A 217 -4.47 20.60 -32.07
C SER A 217 -4.96 20.25 -33.49
N SER A 218 -4.91 18.98 -33.91
CA SER A 218 -5.14 18.58 -35.32
C SER A 218 -6.29 17.59 -35.56
N ASP A 219 -6.89 16.98 -34.54
CA ASP A 219 -7.81 15.86 -34.76
C ASP A 219 -9.32 16.19 -34.72
N GLY A 220 -10.09 15.47 -35.54
CA GLY A 220 -11.47 15.82 -35.90
C GLY A 220 -12.53 15.62 -34.78
N PRO A 221 -13.72 16.24 -34.92
CA PRO A 221 -14.78 16.28 -33.90
C PRO A 221 -15.35 14.91 -33.47
N GLY A 222 -15.02 13.82 -34.16
CA GLY A 222 -15.46 12.46 -33.84
C GLY A 222 -14.65 11.77 -32.72
N HIS A 223 -13.39 12.15 -32.51
CA HIS A 223 -12.57 11.61 -31.41
C HIS A 223 -13.03 12.18 -30.06
N HIS A 224 -13.32 13.48 -30.03
CA HIS A 224 -13.83 14.17 -28.85
C HIS A 224 -15.15 13.63 -28.29
N ALA A 225 -16.07 13.14 -29.14
CA ALA A 225 -17.34 12.58 -28.69
C ALA A 225 -17.15 11.25 -27.92
N LYS A 226 -16.31 10.35 -28.43
CA LYS A 226 -16.00 9.06 -27.77
C LYS A 226 -15.22 9.27 -26.47
N ASP A 227 -14.35 10.27 -26.41
CA ASP A 227 -13.58 10.58 -25.20
C ASP A 227 -14.47 11.17 -24.10
N ILE A 228 -15.47 11.98 -24.46
CA ILE A 228 -16.46 12.52 -23.51
C ILE A 228 -17.39 11.41 -22.99
N GLU A 229 -17.81 10.48 -23.85
CA GLU A 229 -18.57 9.29 -23.42
C GLU A 229 -17.76 8.41 -22.47
N THR A 230 -16.49 8.15 -22.78
CA THR A 230 -15.58 7.35 -21.92
C THR A 230 -15.40 7.99 -20.54
N ILE A 231 -15.34 9.33 -20.46
CA ILE A 231 -15.27 10.05 -19.18
C ILE A 231 -16.59 9.98 -18.42
N GLY A 232 -17.72 10.14 -19.12
CA GLY A 232 -19.05 9.98 -18.54
C GLY A 232 -19.22 8.61 -17.90
N GLU A 233 -18.79 7.54 -18.59
CA GLU A 233 -18.84 6.17 -18.09
C GLU A 233 -17.92 5.95 -16.87
N VAL A 234 -16.69 6.48 -16.89
CA VAL A 234 -15.76 6.38 -15.76
C VAL A 234 -16.25 7.16 -14.54
N MET A 235 -16.79 8.36 -14.75
CA MET A 235 -17.39 9.17 -13.68
C MET A 235 -18.62 8.49 -13.07
N GLN A 236 -19.50 7.94 -13.92
CA GLN A 236 -20.69 7.24 -13.46
C GLN A 236 -20.34 5.95 -12.70
N ARG A 237 -19.34 5.19 -13.16
CA ARG A 237 -18.81 4.02 -12.45
C ARG A 237 -18.19 4.41 -11.11
N ALA A 238 -17.43 5.51 -11.06
CA ALA A 238 -16.85 6.04 -9.83
C ALA A 238 -17.94 6.48 -8.83
N GLU A 239 -18.98 7.15 -9.30
CA GLU A 239 -20.12 7.57 -8.48
C GLU A 239 -20.90 6.36 -7.94
N ALA A 240 -21.11 5.32 -8.75
CA ALA A 240 -21.75 4.08 -8.32
C ALA A 240 -20.95 3.37 -7.21
N ARG A 241 -19.61 3.29 -7.35
CA ARG A 241 -18.70 2.76 -6.32
C ARG A 241 -18.76 3.57 -5.03
N LYS A 242 -18.71 4.91 -5.12
CA LYS A 242 -18.85 5.79 -3.96
C LYS A 242 -20.22 5.64 -3.28
N LYS A 243 -21.30 5.53 -4.06
CA LYS A 243 -22.67 5.32 -3.55
C LYS A 243 -22.79 3.96 -2.83
N PHE A 244 -22.16 2.92 -3.36
CA PHE A 244 -22.07 1.60 -2.70
C PHE A 244 -21.33 1.68 -1.37
N LEU A 245 -20.14 2.31 -1.34
CA LEU A 245 -19.38 2.48 -0.10
C LEU A 245 -20.14 3.34 0.93
N ARG A 246 -20.84 4.40 0.51
CA ARG A 246 -21.75 5.15 1.39
C ARG A 246 -22.86 4.27 1.96
N LYS A 247 -23.45 3.40 1.15
CA LYS A 247 -24.48 2.46 1.62
C LYS A 247 -23.92 1.59 2.74
N ILE A 248 -22.68 1.09 2.58
CA ILE A 248 -22.01 0.29 3.62
C ILE A 248 -21.71 1.11 4.88
N ILE A 249 -21.30 2.38 4.74
CA ILE A 249 -21.10 3.30 5.88
C ILE A 249 -22.44 3.57 6.61
N LYS A 250 -23.54 3.73 5.86
CA LYS A 250 -24.88 4.01 6.41
C LYS A 250 -25.55 2.79 7.02
N THR A 251 -25.29 1.60 6.50
CA THR A 251 -25.73 0.34 7.11
C THR A 251 -24.79 -0.08 8.25
N VAL A 252 -24.44 0.84 9.13
CA VAL A 252 -23.94 0.50 10.47
C VAL A 252 -25.16 0.61 11.39
N PRO A 253 -26.03 -0.41 11.53
CA PRO A 253 -27.04 -0.37 12.55
C PRO A 253 -26.38 -0.72 13.87
N SER A 254 -26.62 0.16 14.83
CA SER A 254 -26.86 -0.12 16.23
C SER A 254 -26.96 -1.61 16.55
N HIS A 255 -26.12 -2.04 17.49
CA HIS A 255 -26.25 -3.22 18.34
C HIS A 255 -27.61 -3.94 18.21
N PHE A 256 -27.55 -5.24 17.90
CA PHE A 256 -28.61 -6.26 18.02
C PHE A 256 -29.15 -6.81 16.69
N THR A 257 -28.62 -7.95 16.25
CA THR A 257 -29.49 -9.07 15.84
C THR A 257 -28.77 -10.40 16.00
N THR A 258 -29.05 -11.03 17.14
CA THR A 258 -28.96 -12.48 17.33
C THR A 258 -29.77 -13.18 16.22
N LEU A 259 -29.23 -14.29 15.70
CA LEU A 259 -29.81 -15.20 14.69
C LEU A 259 -29.66 -14.76 13.22
N ARG A 260 -28.53 -15.13 12.61
CA ARG A 260 -28.57 -15.76 11.28
C ARG A 260 -27.70 -17.01 11.25
N MET A 261 -28.38 -18.14 11.37
CA MET A 261 -27.91 -19.40 10.80
C MET A 261 -27.88 -19.20 9.28
N ASN A 262 -26.68 -19.19 8.71
CA ASN A 262 -26.35 -19.79 7.42
C ASN A 262 -24.82 -19.83 7.34
N SER A 263 -24.29 -21.05 7.40
CA SER A 263 -22.89 -21.38 7.21
C SER A 263 -22.53 -21.14 5.73
N ASP A 264 -22.22 -19.89 5.37
CA ASP A 264 -21.62 -19.48 4.09
C ASP A 264 -20.65 -18.28 4.33
N THR A 265 -19.99 -18.26 5.49
CA THR A 265 -19.11 -17.17 5.92
C THR A 265 -17.71 -17.36 5.33
N VAL A 266 -17.21 -16.34 4.63
CA VAL A 266 -15.83 -16.27 4.12
C VAL A 266 -14.86 -16.61 5.25
N ASP A 267 -14.04 -17.64 5.07
CA ASP A 267 -13.04 -18.04 6.07
C ASP A 267 -11.85 -17.05 6.11
N TYR A 268 -11.00 -17.14 7.12
CA TYR A 268 -9.79 -16.32 7.26
C TYR A 268 -8.86 -16.46 6.06
N ASP A 269 -8.70 -17.68 5.55
CA ASP A 269 -7.86 -17.95 4.38
C ASP A 269 -8.46 -17.31 3.11
N ASP A 270 -9.78 -17.41 2.94
CA ASP A 270 -10.48 -16.77 1.83
C ASP A 270 -10.38 -15.23 1.92
N SER A 271 -10.46 -14.66 3.12
CA SER A 271 -10.25 -13.22 3.36
C SER A 271 -8.83 -12.77 2.99
N CYS A 272 -7.81 -13.58 3.33
CA CYS A 272 -6.43 -13.31 2.91
C CYS A 272 -6.27 -13.34 1.39
N LEU A 273 -6.95 -14.26 0.70
CA LEU A 273 -6.95 -14.35 -0.75
C LEU A 273 -7.62 -13.13 -1.39
N ILE A 274 -8.76 -12.68 -0.87
CA ILE A 274 -9.45 -11.48 -1.32
C ILE A 274 -8.53 -10.25 -1.23
N VAL A 275 -7.89 -10.04 -0.08
CA VAL A 275 -6.97 -8.91 0.11
C VAL A 275 -5.80 -8.99 -0.87
N ARG A 276 -5.23 -10.19 -1.07
CA ARG A 276 -4.12 -10.41 -2.02
C ARG A 276 -4.55 -10.12 -3.47
N TYR A 277 -5.76 -10.53 -3.85
CA TYR A 277 -6.32 -10.24 -5.17
C TYR A 277 -6.51 -8.74 -5.38
N LEU A 278 -7.18 -8.07 -4.43
CA LEU A 278 -7.39 -6.63 -4.47
C LEU A 278 -6.06 -5.86 -4.48
N ALA A 279 -5.04 -6.33 -3.76
CA ALA A 279 -3.70 -5.74 -3.78
C ALA A 279 -3.00 -5.89 -5.14
N SER A 280 -3.19 -7.02 -5.84
CA SER A 280 -2.59 -7.26 -7.16
C SER A 280 -3.13 -6.33 -8.26
N MET A 281 -4.37 -5.88 -8.12
CA MET A 281 -5.02 -4.91 -9.02
C MET A 281 -4.53 -3.48 -8.79
N ARG A 282 -3.80 -3.21 -7.70
CA ARG A 282 -3.36 -1.86 -7.35
C ARG A 282 -2.10 -1.45 -8.11
N PRO A 283 -1.93 -0.14 -8.36
CA PRO A 283 -0.72 0.40 -8.99
C PRO A 283 0.56 0.08 -8.21
N PHE A 284 0.49 -0.17 -6.90
CA PHE A 284 1.67 -0.53 -6.10
C PHE A 284 2.27 -1.87 -6.53
N ALA A 285 1.45 -2.92 -6.68
CA ALA A 285 1.92 -4.23 -7.15
C ALA A 285 2.48 -4.16 -8.58
N GLN A 286 1.89 -3.30 -9.43
CA GLN A 286 2.29 -3.14 -10.83
C GLN A 286 3.52 -2.23 -11.03
N SER A 287 3.67 -1.20 -10.19
CA SER A 287 4.83 -0.29 -10.20
C SER A 287 6.09 -0.93 -9.63
N PHE A 288 5.97 -2.12 -9.04
CA PHE A 288 7.09 -2.84 -8.48
C PHE A 288 8.15 -3.21 -9.51
N ASP A 289 7.75 -3.61 -10.71
CA ASP A 289 8.69 -3.88 -11.81
C ASP A 289 9.41 -2.61 -12.29
N ILE A 290 8.82 -1.42 -12.11
CA ILE A 290 9.48 -0.14 -12.37
C ILE A 290 10.57 0.10 -11.33
N TYR A 291 10.30 -0.15 -10.04
CA TYR A 291 11.32 -0.04 -9.00
C TYR A 291 12.48 -1.02 -9.20
N LEU A 292 12.20 -2.25 -9.64
CA LEU A 292 13.23 -3.22 -10.03
C LEU A 292 14.04 -2.77 -11.26
N THR A 293 13.38 -2.18 -12.25
CA THR A 293 14.06 -1.63 -13.43
C THR A 293 14.97 -0.46 -13.04
N GLN A 294 14.53 0.39 -12.10
CA GLN A 294 15.34 1.47 -11.54
C GLN A 294 16.50 0.97 -10.67
N ALA A 295 16.34 -0.15 -9.96
CA ALA A 295 17.42 -0.82 -9.25
C ALA A 295 18.43 -1.50 -10.23
N ARG A 296 17.97 -1.91 -11.41
CA ARG A 296 18.80 -2.50 -12.48
C ARG A 296 19.48 -1.47 -13.39
N ASN A 297 19.18 -0.18 -13.22
CA ASN A 297 19.80 0.90 -13.99
C ASN A 297 21.34 0.85 -13.79
N PRO A 298 22.16 1.02 -14.85
CA PRO A 298 23.57 0.65 -14.84
C PRO A 298 24.40 1.35 -13.76
N GLN A 299 23.95 2.51 -13.25
CA GLN A 299 24.59 3.18 -12.11
C GLN A 299 24.65 2.31 -10.85
N ALA A 300 23.60 1.54 -10.51
CA ALA A 300 23.60 0.64 -9.36
C ALA A 300 24.52 -0.59 -9.57
N CYS A 301 24.59 -1.11 -10.79
CA CYS A 301 25.54 -2.17 -11.17
C CYS A 301 27.00 -1.67 -11.13
N TYR A 302 27.27 -0.43 -11.53
CA TYR A 302 28.58 0.19 -11.35
C TYR A 302 28.91 0.40 -9.87
N PHE A 303 27.94 0.76 -9.02
CA PHE A 303 28.12 0.91 -7.57
C PHE A 303 28.42 -0.42 -6.86
N TYR A 304 27.72 -1.52 -7.21
CA TYR A 304 28.02 -2.85 -6.67
C TYR A 304 29.36 -3.39 -7.18
N SER A 305 29.67 -3.19 -8.46
CA SER A 305 30.95 -3.60 -9.06
C SER A 305 32.14 -2.82 -8.46
N SER A 306 31.99 -1.51 -8.25
CA SER A 306 33.03 -0.68 -7.61
C SER A 306 33.17 -0.96 -6.11
N ALA A 307 32.09 -1.27 -5.38
CA ALA A 307 32.17 -1.68 -3.97
C ALA A 307 32.81 -3.08 -3.81
N LEU A 308 32.50 -4.04 -4.69
CA LEU A 308 33.18 -5.34 -4.72
C LEU A 308 34.66 -5.19 -5.10
N LEU A 309 34.98 -4.36 -6.09
CA LEU A 309 36.37 -4.08 -6.48
C LEU A 309 37.15 -3.38 -5.35
N LEU A 310 36.53 -2.46 -4.61
CA LEU A 310 37.15 -1.86 -3.42
C LEU A 310 37.35 -2.90 -2.31
N SER A 311 36.38 -3.79 -2.07
CA SER A 311 36.49 -4.86 -1.07
C SER A 311 37.58 -5.86 -1.43
N VAL A 312 37.73 -6.22 -2.71
CA VAL A 312 38.79 -7.12 -3.20
C VAL A 312 40.16 -6.43 -3.14
N HIS A 313 40.24 -5.13 -3.46
CA HIS A 313 41.48 -4.36 -3.33
C HIS A 313 41.91 -4.13 -1.87
N LEU A 314 40.96 -3.88 -0.96
CA LEU A 314 41.24 -3.77 0.47
C LEU A 314 41.65 -5.13 1.06
N CYS A 315 41.04 -6.23 0.63
CA CYS A 315 41.40 -7.57 1.09
C CYS A 315 42.78 -8.01 0.56
N THR A 316 43.14 -7.66 -0.67
CA THR A 316 44.50 -7.89 -1.20
C THR A 316 45.54 -6.99 -0.55
N LEU A 317 45.24 -5.72 -0.30
CA LEU A 317 46.13 -4.82 0.46
C LEU A 317 46.33 -5.31 1.90
N PHE A 318 45.29 -5.80 2.57
CA PHE A 318 45.41 -6.40 3.91
C PHE A 318 46.27 -7.68 3.89
N CYS A 319 46.09 -8.56 2.89
CA CYS A 319 46.94 -9.74 2.73
C CYS A 319 48.40 -9.40 2.43
N VAL A 320 48.68 -8.39 1.61
CA VAL A 320 50.05 -7.95 1.33
C VAL A 320 50.68 -7.30 2.58
N PHE A 321 49.94 -6.48 3.32
CA PHE A 321 50.43 -5.90 4.58
C PHE A 321 50.69 -6.98 5.64
N TYR A 322 49.80 -7.98 5.77
CA TYR A 322 49.97 -9.07 6.72
C TYR A 322 51.17 -9.97 6.35
N CYS A 323 51.38 -10.25 5.06
CA CYS A 323 52.55 -10.99 4.60
C CYS A 323 53.86 -10.22 4.81
N ILE A 324 53.87 -8.89 4.69
CA ILE A 324 55.08 -8.07 4.94
C ILE A 324 55.40 -8.01 6.43
N VAL A 325 54.40 -7.92 7.31
CA VAL A 325 54.59 -7.90 8.78
C VAL A 325 54.99 -9.26 9.34
N LEU A 326 54.60 -10.38 8.71
CA LEU A 326 55.05 -11.72 9.09
C LEU A 326 56.43 -12.11 8.54
N TRP A 327 57.02 -11.29 7.66
CA TRP A 327 58.33 -11.54 7.05
C TRP A 327 59.44 -10.67 7.65
N PHE A 328 59.10 -9.76 8.57
CA PHE A 328 60.02 -8.98 9.40
C PHE A 328 59.96 -9.46 10.86
#